data_AF-A0A366HVA3-F1
#
_entry.id   AF-A0A366HVA3-F1
#
_cell.length_a   1.000
_cell.length_b   1.000
_cell.length_c   1.000
_cell.angle_alpha   90.00
_cell.angle_beta   90.00
_cell.angle_gamma   90.00
#
_symmetry.space_group_name_H-M   'P 1'
#
loop_
_entity.id
_entity.type
_entity.pdbx_description
1 polymer ?
#
loop_
_entity_poly.entity_id
_entity_poly.type
_entity_poly.pdbx_seq_one_letter_code
_entity_poly.pdbx_strand_id
1 'polypeptide(L)'
;MMFRRPQCLREQGFTWVEFLVVVAAIAILAALTLGGFRGYPDPSERNRTVTVHAVIKAGLEQYHERHGDYPEPRTPEATIRLASQDIRVGGARTLYQALTGDGDSEIKLTSSRGNVSDGKISDGEMQRVINGELMVMKNCVVTGPDGCYLADGWKRPMQYVKGGASDSINSTYDLWSFGPKGTSNGGGLHDVESRRSVETTARWIKNW
;
A
#
# COMPACT_ATOMS: atom_id res chain seq x y z
N MET A 1 -14.55 87.19 24.80
CA MET A 1 -14.57 86.10 23.80
C MET A 1 -13.85 84.90 24.38
N MET A 2 -14.55 83.76 24.46
CA MET A 2 -14.16 82.57 25.24
C MET A 2 -13.50 81.54 24.29
N PHE A 3 -12.18 81.37 24.37
CA PHE A 3 -11.48 80.33 23.63
C PHE A 3 -11.48 79.02 24.44
N ARG A 4 -12.21 78.02 23.95
CA ARG A 4 -12.25 76.66 24.51
C ARG A 4 -10.89 75.99 24.33
N ARG A 5 -10.36 75.38 25.40
CA ARG A 5 -9.16 74.55 25.33
C ARG A 5 -9.49 73.21 24.63
N PRO A 6 -8.61 72.69 23.75
CA PRO A 6 -8.78 71.36 23.17
C PRO A 6 -8.56 70.28 24.24
N GLN A 7 -9.47 69.31 24.30
CA GLN A 7 -9.27 68.09 25.08
C GLN A 7 -8.29 67.20 24.31
N CYS A 8 -7.09 67.01 24.85
CA CYS A 8 -6.16 66.00 24.36
C CYS A 8 -6.73 64.62 24.73
N LEU A 9 -7.16 63.86 23.74
CA LEU A 9 -7.49 62.44 23.90
C LEU A 9 -6.22 61.75 24.38
N ARG A 10 -6.27 61.21 25.60
CA ARG A 10 -5.18 60.48 26.23
C ARG A 10 -4.86 59.26 25.37
N GLU A 11 -3.81 59.33 24.57
CA GLU A 11 -3.23 58.15 23.92
C GLU A 11 -2.73 57.23 25.05
N GLN A 12 -3.50 56.18 25.33
CA GLN A 12 -3.06 55.11 26.21
C GLN A 12 -2.07 54.26 25.42
N GLY A 13 -0.78 54.47 25.66
CA GLY A 13 0.27 53.58 25.16
C GLY A 13 0.04 52.16 25.69
N PHE A 14 0.12 51.19 24.78
CA PHE A 14 -0.05 49.78 25.07
C PHE A 14 0.90 49.35 26.19
N THR A 15 0.38 48.67 27.21
CA THR A 15 1.21 48.31 28.37
C THR A 15 2.10 47.10 28.01
N TRP A 16 3.32 47.06 28.53
CA TRP A 16 4.23 45.91 28.37
C TRP A 16 3.59 44.59 28.81
N VAL A 17 2.73 44.65 29.82
CA VAL A 17 1.97 43.51 30.34
C VAL A 17 0.96 43.00 29.31
N GLU A 18 0.27 43.88 28.60
CA GLU A 18 -0.71 43.49 27.58
C GLU A 18 -0.04 42.73 26.43
N PHE A 19 1.14 43.17 26.00
CA PHE A 19 1.92 42.45 25.00
C PHE A 19 2.39 41.08 25.50
N LEU A 20 2.81 40.97 26.76
CA LEU A 20 3.20 39.69 27.36
C LEU A 20 2.02 38.70 27.41
N VAL A 21 0.82 39.17 27.77
CA VAL A 21 -0.38 38.33 27.79
C VAL A 21 -0.75 37.85 26.38
N VAL A 22 -0.64 38.71 25.37
CA VAL A 22 -0.93 38.34 23.97
C VAL A 22 0.05 37.28 23.47
N VAL A 23 1.35 37.47 23.68
CA VAL A 23 2.36 36.49 23.25
C VAL A 23 2.20 35.17 24.01
N ALA A 24 1.89 35.21 25.31
CA ALA A 24 1.60 34.01 26.10
C ALA A 24 0.35 33.27 25.59
N ALA A 25 -0.73 33.99 25.26
CA ALA A 25 -1.95 33.40 24.72
C ALA A 25 -1.72 32.76 23.34
N ILE A 26 -0.97 33.42 22.44
CA ILE A 26 -0.60 32.87 21.13
C ILE A 26 0.26 31.62 21.29
N ALA A 27 1.22 31.61 22.24
CA ALA A 27 2.06 30.44 22.50
C ALA A 27 1.25 29.24 23.01
N ILE A 28 0.29 29.45 23.91
CA ILE A 28 -0.60 28.39 24.41
C ILE A 28 -1.48 27.85 23.28
N LEU A 29 -2.09 28.75 22.49
CA LEU A 29 -2.90 28.36 21.34
C LEU A 29 -2.08 27.58 20.31
N ALA A 30 -0.86 28.03 19.98
CA ALA A 30 0.04 27.34 19.06
C ALA A 30 0.45 25.95 19.56
N ALA A 31 0.70 25.80 20.87
CA ALA A 31 1.02 24.50 21.46
C ALA A 31 -0.17 23.53 21.39
N LEU A 32 -1.39 24.00 21.61
CA LEU A 32 -2.60 23.18 21.53
C LEU A 32 -2.98 22.83 20.09
N THR A 33 -2.84 23.77 19.14
CA THR A 33 -3.14 23.52 17.73
C THR A 33 -2.17 22.51 17.10
N LEU A 34 -0.88 22.56 17.44
CA LEU A 34 0.11 21.59 16.96
C LEU A 34 0.05 20.26 17.73
N GLY A 35 -0.35 20.27 19.00
CA GLY A 35 -0.42 19.06 19.84
C GLY A 35 -1.51 18.04 19.46
N GLY A 36 -2.52 18.46 18.67
CA GLY A 36 -3.61 17.60 18.17
C GLY A 36 -3.30 16.85 16.87
N PHE A 37 -2.28 17.26 16.10
CA PHE A 37 -1.90 16.62 14.84
C PHE A 37 -1.00 15.40 15.08
N ARG A 38 -1.49 14.39 15.82
CA ARG A 38 -0.90 13.05 15.73
C ARG A 38 -1.43 12.40 14.46
N GLY A 39 -0.54 12.20 13.48
CA GLY A 39 -0.85 11.66 12.16
C GLY A 39 -1.80 10.47 12.20
N TYR A 40 -3.03 10.69 11.74
CA TYR A 40 -3.94 9.61 11.41
C TYR A 40 -3.40 8.93 10.15
N PRO A 41 -3.18 7.60 10.14
CA PRO A 41 -2.92 6.90 8.89
C PRO A 41 -4.12 7.15 7.98
N ASP A 42 -3.84 7.62 6.76
CA ASP A 42 -4.89 8.06 5.85
C ASP A 42 -5.83 6.86 5.55
N PRO A 43 -7.16 7.03 5.62
CA PRO A 43 -8.12 5.98 5.27
C PRO A 43 -8.04 5.60 3.78
N SER A 44 -7.33 6.40 2.98
CA SER A 44 -7.20 6.25 1.54
C SER A 44 -6.44 4.97 1.15
N GLU A 45 -5.46 4.55 1.94
CA GLU A 45 -4.59 3.41 1.67
C GLU A 45 -5.35 2.11 1.87
N ARG A 46 -6.20 2.08 2.90
CA ARG A 46 -7.11 0.95 3.09
C ARG A 46 -8.08 0.84 1.92
N ASN A 47 -8.67 1.96 1.49
CA ASN A 47 -9.60 1.96 0.36
C ASN A 47 -8.90 1.49 -0.94
N ARG A 48 -7.70 2.01 -1.23
CA ARG A 48 -6.85 1.55 -2.35
C ARG A 48 -6.59 0.06 -2.29
N THR A 49 -6.25 -0.46 -1.11
CA THR A 49 -5.97 -1.89 -0.93
C THR A 49 -7.22 -2.72 -1.21
N VAL A 50 -8.40 -2.30 -0.76
CA VAL A 50 -9.67 -2.99 -1.06
C VAL A 50 -9.94 -3.01 -2.56
N THR A 51 -9.75 -1.88 -3.25
CA THR A 51 -9.89 -1.79 -4.70
C THR A 51 -8.94 -2.75 -5.42
N VAL A 52 -7.63 -2.69 -5.11
CA VAL A 52 -6.61 -3.56 -5.71
C VAL A 52 -6.92 -5.02 -5.43
N HIS A 53 -7.32 -5.35 -4.20
CA HIS A 53 -7.67 -6.71 -3.83
C HIS A 53 -8.83 -7.22 -4.69
N ALA A 54 -9.88 -6.42 -4.89
CA ALA A 54 -11.01 -6.80 -5.75
C ALA A 54 -10.60 -7.01 -7.21
N VAL A 55 -9.76 -6.12 -7.75
CA VAL A 55 -9.29 -6.23 -9.14
C VAL A 55 -8.36 -7.42 -9.34
N ILE A 56 -7.49 -7.73 -8.37
CA ILE A 56 -6.65 -8.94 -8.41
C ILE A 56 -7.52 -10.18 -8.37
N LYS A 57 -8.54 -10.24 -7.50
CA LYS A 57 -9.47 -11.38 -7.48
C LYS A 57 -10.15 -11.55 -8.84
N ALA A 58 -10.71 -10.48 -9.40
CA ALA A 58 -11.35 -10.53 -10.72
C ALA A 58 -10.37 -10.93 -11.84
N GLY A 59 -9.11 -10.47 -11.77
CA GLY A 59 -8.07 -10.86 -12.70
C GLY A 59 -7.66 -12.33 -12.56
N LEU A 60 -7.58 -12.85 -11.33
CA LEU A 60 -7.29 -14.26 -11.07
C LEU A 60 -8.37 -15.18 -11.60
N GLU A 61 -9.65 -14.81 -11.45
CA GLU A 61 -10.75 -15.60 -12.04
C GLU A 61 -10.66 -15.60 -13.57
N GLN A 62 -10.43 -14.46 -14.21
CA GLN A 62 -10.22 -14.38 -15.67
C GLN A 62 -8.99 -15.18 -16.13
N TYR A 63 -7.91 -15.19 -15.32
CA TYR A 63 -6.73 -15.99 -15.60
C TYR A 63 -7.07 -17.48 -15.57
N HIS A 64 -7.80 -17.93 -14.56
CA HIS A 64 -8.27 -19.30 -14.45
C HIS A 64 -9.19 -19.68 -15.62
N GLU A 65 -10.13 -18.81 -16.02
CA GLU A 65 -10.98 -19.05 -17.19
C GLU A 65 -10.17 -19.24 -18.48
N ARG A 66 -9.07 -18.49 -18.66
CA ARG A 66 -8.23 -18.56 -19.86
C ARG A 66 -7.24 -19.72 -19.84
N HIS A 67 -6.67 -20.04 -18.69
CA HIS A 67 -5.54 -20.98 -18.57
C HIS A 67 -5.90 -22.31 -17.89
N GLY A 68 -7.08 -22.43 -17.27
CA GLY A 68 -7.53 -23.61 -16.55
C GLY A 68 -6.95 -23.77 -15.13
N ASP A 69 -5.98 -22.95 -14.75
CA ASP A 69 -5.32 -22.97 -13.44
C ASP A 69 -4.98 -21.54 -12.99
N TYR A 70 -4.91 -21.31 -11.67
CA TYR A 70 -4.35 -20.08 -11.13
C TYR A 70 -2.81 -20.03 -11.29
N PRO A 71 -2.22 -18.83 -11.46
CA PRO A 71 -0.79 -18.70 -11.73
C PRO A 71 0.03 -19.22 -10.54
N GLU A 72 1.02 -20.07 -10.79
CA GLU A 72 1.91 -20.57 -9.75
C GLU A 72 3.20 -19.76 -9.74
N PRO A 73 3.62 -19.19 -8.59
CA PRO A 73 4.88 -18.47 -8.51
C PRO A 73 6.06 -19.38 -8.80
N ARG A 74 6.96 -18.96 -9.69
CA ARG A 74 8.23 -19.65 -9.95
C ARG A 74 9.18 -19.55 -8.75
N THR A 75 9.16 -18.39 -8.09
CA THR A 75 10.07 -18.02 -6.99
C THR A 75 9.27 -17.54 -5.76
N PRO A 76 8.42 -18.40 -5.15
CA PRO A 76 7.53 -17.98 -4.06
C PRO A 76 8.27 -17.37 -2.86
N GLU A 77 9.51 -17.81 -2.62
CA GLU A 77 10.37 -17.36 -1.53
C GLU A 77 11.19 -16.10 -1.85
N ALA A 78 11.04 -15.51 -3.05
CA ALA A 78 11.76 -14.28 -3.38
C ALA A 78 11.33 -13.15 -2.42
N THR A 79 12.31 -12.45 -1.85
CA THR A 79 12.09 -11.32 -0.93
C THR A 79 12.74 -10.04 -1.44
N ILE A 80 12.19 -8.89 -1.03
CA ILE A 80 12.80 -7.56 -1.19
C ILE A 80 12.95 -6.89 0.17
N ARG A 81 13.95 -6.02 0.28
CA ARG A 81 14.18 -5.24 1.50
C ARG A 81 13.43 -3.92 1.40
N LEU A 82 12.32 -3.81 2.13
CA LEU A 82 11.47 -2.61 2.17
C LEU A 82 11.32 -2.12 3.61
N ALA A 83 11.57 -0.84 3.86
CA ALA A 83 11.49 -0.23 5.20
C ALA A 83 12.27 -1.03 6.27
N SER A 84 13.48 -1.49 5.93
CA SER A 84 14.37 -2.30 6.79
C SER A 84 13.86 -3.71 7.14
N GLN A 85 12.82 -4.19 6.45
CA GLN A 85 12.26 -5.52 6.59
C GLN A 85 12.37 -6.29 5.27
N ASP A 86 12.68 -7.58 5.34
CA ASP A 86 12.63 -8.46 4.18
C ASP A 86 11.21 -9.00 4.04
N ILE A 87 10.59 -8.73 2.89
CA ILE A 87 9.19 -9.04 2.61
C ILE A 87 9.13 -9.91 1.37
N ARG A 88 8.35 -11.00 1.41
CA ARG A 88 8.09 -11.85 0.23
C ARG A 88 7.42 -11.04 -0.89
N VAL A 89 7.97 -11.18 -2.09
CA VAL A 89 7.56 -10.47 -3.31
C VAL A 89 7.24 -11.43 -4.46
N GLY A 90 7.68 -12.69 -4.38
CA GLY A 90 7.51 -13.66 -5.49
C GLY A 90 6.06 -13.80 -5.96
N GLY A 91 5.12 -13.96 -5.01
CA GLY A 91 3.69 -13.97 -5.32
C GLY A 91 3.21 -12.66 -5.98
N ALA A 92 3.68 -11.51 -5.48
CA ALA A 92 3.31 -10.20 -6.00
C ALA A 92 3.79 -9.95 -7.44
N ARG A 93 5.02 -10.39 -7.76
CA ARG A 93 5.58 -10.32 -9.12
C ARG A 93 4.87 -11.27 -10.07
N THR A 94 4.54 -12.46 -9.59
CA THR A 94 3.76 -13.44 -10.35
C THR A 94 2.39 -12.87 -10.70
N LEU A 95 1.68 -12.29 -9.73
CA LEU A 95 0.40 -11.63 -9.97
C LEU A 95 0.51 -10.47 -10.95
N TYR A 96 1.59 -9.68 -10.87
CA TYR A 96 1.84 -8.62 -11.83
C TYR A 96 1.90 -9.22 -13.23
N GLN A 97 2.88 -10.07 -13.52
CA GLN A 97 3.09 -10.63 -14.86
C GLN A 97 1.87 -11.40 -15.38
N ALA A 98 1.22 -12.21 -14.51
CA ALA A 98 0.07 -13.03 -14.90
C ALA A 98 -1.13 -12.19 -15.33
N LEU A 99 -1.36 -11.05 -14.68
CA LEU A 99 -2.55 -10.25 -14.94
C LEU A 99 -2.31 -9.14 -15.96
N THR A 100 -1.10 -8.60 -15.98
CA THR A 100 -0.69 -7.53 -16.89
C THR A 100 -0.24 -8.05 -18.25
N GLY A 101 0.31 -9.25 -18.31
CA GLY A 101 0.94 -9.79 -19.51
C GLY A 101 2.33 -9.20 -19.83
N ASP A 102 2.87 -8.33 -18.97
CA ASP A 102 4.25 -7.82 -19.07
C ASP A 102 5.21 -8.85 -18.50
N GLY A 103 5.86 -9.60 -19.39
CA GLY A 103 6.68 -10.75 -19.04
C GLY A 103 5.92 -11.98 -18.52
N ASP A 104 6.65 -13.07 -18.33
CA ASP A 104 6.18 -14.34 -17.76
C ASP A 104 7.26 -15.12 -16.98
N SER A 105 8.43 -14.50 -16.74
CA SER A 105 9.57 -15.10 -16.03
C SER A 105 9.29 -15.58 -14.60
N GLU A 106 8.32 -14.94 -13.92
CA GLU A 106 7.95 -15.19 -12.53
C GLU A 106 6.79 -16.19 -12.40
N ILE A 107 6.14 -16.52 -13.52
CA ILE A 107 5.10 -17.56 -13.57
C ILE A 107 5.79 -18.90 -13.83
N LYS A 108 5.43 -19.92 -13.06
CA LYS A 108 5.89 -21.28 -13.29
C LYS A 108 5.19 -21.85 -14.52
N LEU A 109 5.87 -21.73 -15.65
CA LEU A 109 5.44 -22.30 -16.93
C LEU A 109 6.26 -23.55 -17.26
N THR A 110 5.77 -24.34 -18.23
CA THR A 110 6.52 -25.47 -18.79
C THR A 110 7.79 -25.01 -19.52
N SER A 111 7.82 -23.75 -20.00
CA SER A 111 8.99 -23.14 -20.62
C SER A 111 10.06 -22.73 -19.60
N SER A 112 11.29 -23.19 -19.80
CA SER A 112 12.40 -22.92 -18.86
C SER A 112 12.90 -21.47 -18.85
N ARG A 113 12.62 -20.69 -19.90
CA ARG A 113 12.91 -19.25 -19.99
C ARG A 113 11.62 -18.49 -20.25
N GLY A 114 11.27 -17.61 -19.32
CA GLY A 114 10.23 -16.61 -19.54
C GLY A 114 10.87 -15.24 -19.83
N ASN A 115 10.09 -14.36 -20.43
CA ASN A 115 10.42 -12.96 -20.66
C ASN A 115 10.37 -12.21 -19.33
N VAL A 116 11.44 -11.47 -19.04
CA VAL A 116 11.50 -10.62 -17.84
C VAL A 116 10.64 -9.39 -18.10
N SER A 117 9.84 -9.00 -17.10
CA SER A 117 9.04 -7.78 -17.14
C SER A 117 9.94 -6.54 -17.21
N ASP A 118 9.59 -5.61 -18.09
CA ASP A 118 10.26 -4.30 -18.21
C ASP A 118 9.43 -3.14 -17.63
N GLY A 119 8.25 -3.44 -17.08
CA GLY A 119 7.31 -2.50 -16.50
C GLY A 119 6.39 -1.84 -17.51
N LYS A 120 6.40 -2.28 -18.78
CA LYS A 120 5.62 -1.72 -19.88
C LYS A 120 4.94 -2.85 -20.64
N ILE A 121 3.79 -2.55 -21.24
CA ILE A 121 3.15 -3.46 -22.18
C ILE A 121 3.60 -3.06 -23.57
N SER A 122 4.33 -3.95 -24.23
CA SER A 122 4.60 -3.87 -25.66
C SER A 122 3.40 -4.35 -26.50
N ASP A 123 3.37 -4.02 -27.78
CA ASP A 123 2.29 -4.44 -28.68
C ASP A 123 2.14 -5.98 -28.74
N GLY A 124 3.25 -6.70 -28.59
CA GLY A 124 3.26 -8.17 -28.53
C GLY A 124 2.70 -8.74 -27.21
N GLU A 125 2.65 -7.94 -26.15
CA GLU A 125 2.15 -8.34 -24.82
C GLU A 125 0.68 -7.97 -24.62
N MET A 126 0.13 -7.06 -25.43
CA MET A 126 -1.30 -6.70 -25.37
C MET A 126 -2.24 -7.91 -25.46
N GLN A 127 -1.85 -8.95 -26.20
CA GLN A 127 -2.62 -10.18 -26.35
C GLN A 127 -2.60 -11.05 -25.08
N ARG A 128 -1.57 -10.89 -24.24
CA ARG A 128 -1.41 -11.63 -22.97
C ARG A 128 -2.12 -10.95 -21.80
N VAL A 129 -2.56 -9.70 -21.97
CA VAL A 129 -3.30 -8.96 -20.95
C VAL A 129 -4.54 -9.76 -20.56
N ILE A 130 -4.67 -10.01 -19.25
CA ILE A 130 -5.86 -10.63 -18.66
C ILE A 130 -6.78 -9.53 -18.16
N ASN A 131 -6.24 -8.59 -17.38
CA ASN A 131 -7.02 -7.49 -16.84
C ASN A 131 -6.30 -6.14 -17.04
N GLY A 132 -6.81 -5.36 -18.00
CA GLY A 132 -6.28 -4.05 -18.34
C GLY A 132 -6.47 -2.98 -17.25
N GLU A 133 -7.35 -3.18 -16.27
CA GLU A 133 -7.56 -2.20 -15.19
C GLU A 133 -6.33 -2.07 -14.28
N LEU A 134 -5.55 -3.15 -14.13
CA LEU A 134 -4.35 -3.16 -13.28
C LEU A 134 -3.26 -2.22 -13.79
N MET A 135 -3.23 -1.94 -15.10
CA MET A 135 -2.33 -0.96 -15.71
C MET A 135 -2.73 0.49 -15.38
N VAL A 136 -4.02 0.72 -15.19
CA VAL A 136 -4.55 2.04 -14.86
C VAL A 136 -4.37 2.32 -13.37
N MET A 137 -4.19 1.28 -12.54
CA MET A 137 -3.86 1.38 -11.12
C MET A 137 -2.38 1.71 -10.86
N LYS A 138 -1.86 2.76 -11.51
CA LYS A 138 -0.46 3.24 -11.35
C LYS A 138 -0.03 3.43 -9.90
N ASN A 139 -0.97 3.76 -9.02
CA ASN A 139 -0.69 3.94 -7.59
C ASN A 139 -0.51 2.64 -6.82
N CYS A 140 -0.76 1.48 -7.42
CA CYS A 140 -0.69 0.16 -6.79
C CYS A 140 0.18 -0.83 -7.58
N VAL A 141 0.87 -0.32 -8.60
CA VAL A 141 1.98 -1.00 -9.29
C VAL A 141 3.26 -0.34 -8.82
N VAL A 142 4.23 -1.14 -8.41
CA VAL A 142 5.59 -0.66 -8.13
C VAL A 142 6.51 -1.23 -9.19
N THR A 143 7.21 -0.33 -9.87
CA THR A 143 8.23 -0.65 -10.87
C THR A 143 9.55 -0.08 -10.37
N GLY A 144 10.57 -0.91 -10.26
CA GLY A 144 11.88 -0.50 -9.76
C GLY A 144 12.99 -1.47 -10.16
N PRO A 145 14.22 -1.22 -9.67
CA PRO A 145 15.36 -2.12 -9.91
C PRO A 145 15.13 -3.53 -9.34
N ASP A 146 14.29 -3.64 -8.31
CA ASP A 146 13.84 -4.91 -7.73
C ASP A 146 12.67 -5.54 -8.52
N GLY A 147 12.45 -5.13 -9.76
CA GLY A 147 11.38 -5.64 -10.63
C GLY A 147 10.01 -4.98 -10.42
N CYS A 148 9.02 -5.51 -11.12
CA CYS A 148 7.64 -5.02 -11.12
C CYS A 148 6.72 -5.91 -10.28
N TYR A 149 5.94 -5.32 -9.39
CA TYR A 149 4.99 -6.06 -8.57
C TYR A 149 3.75 -5.24 -8.21
N LEU A 150 2.66 -5.95 -7.90
CA LEU A 150 1.45 -5.35 -7.36
C LEU A 150 1.62 -5.08 -5.86
N ALA A 151 1.25 -3.87 -5.44
CA ALA A 151 1.37 -3.39 -4.08
C ALA A 151 0.03 -2.98 -3.48
N ASP A 152 -0.06 -3.04 -2.17
CA ASP A 152 -1.17 -2.49 -1.41
C ASP A 152 -1.13 -0.95 -1.32
N GLY A 153 -2.13 -0.35 -0.68
CA GLY A 153 -2.20 1.09 -0.51
C GLY A 153 -1.05 1.69 0.31
N TRP A 154 -0.32 0.86 1.06
CA TRP A 154 0.89 1.22 1.82
C TRP A 154 2.18 0.89 1.06
N LYS A 155 2.09 0.65 -0.26
CA LYS A 155 3.23 0.38 -1.16
C LYS A 155 4.01 -0.88 -0.83
N ARG A 156 3.40 -1.85 -0.14
CA ARG A 156 4.05 -3.14 0.12
C ARG A 156 3.52 -4.20 -0.84
N PRO A 157 4.33 -5.21 -1.19
CA PRO A 157 3.90 -6.27 -2.09
C PRO A 157 2.63 -6.98 -1.60
N MET A 158 1.65 -7.13 -2.50
CA MET A 158 0.50 -8.00 -2.27
C MET A 158 0.98 -9.44 -2.11
N GLN A 159 0.43 -10.15 -1.13
CA GLN A 159 0.85 -11.52 -0.84
C GLN A 159 -0.09 -12.51 -1.51
N TYR A 160 0.49 -13.52 -2.14
CA TYR A 160 -0.26 -14.50 -2.92
C TYR A 160 0.37 -15.89 -2.82
N VAL A 161 -0.48 -16.90 -2.63
CA VAL A 161 -0.11 -18.32 -2.64
C VAL A 161 -1.18 -19.07 -3.45
N LYS A 162 -0.77 -19.87 -4.43
CA LYS A 162 -1.67 -20.75 -5.17
C LYS A 162 -2.20 -21.84 -4.21
N GLY A 163 -3.49 -22.14 -4.30
CA GLY A 163 -4.11 -23.20 -3.52
C GLY A 163 -3.52 -24.57 -3.83
N GLY A 164 -3.51 -25.44 -2.81
CA GLY A 164 -2.85 -26.75 -2.87
C GLY A 164 -1.36 -26.73 -2.56
N ALA A 165 -0.74 -25.55 -2.35
CA ALA A 165 0.59 -25.45 -1.75
C ALA A 165 0.53 -25.84 -0.25
N SER A 166 1.67 -26.31 0.30
CA SER A 166 1.80 -26.60 1.74
C SER A 166 1.40 -25.42 2.63
N ASP A 167 1.61 -24.22 2.09
CA ASP A 167 1.43 -22.96 2.78
C ASP A 167 0.07 -22.31 2.44
N SER A 168 -0.83 -23.01 1.75
CA SER A 168 -2.16 -22.49 1.41
C SER A 168 -3.19 -22.79 2.51
N ILE A 169 -4.05 -21.82 2.78
CA ILE A 169 -5.21 -21.94 3.66
C ILE A 169 -6.43 -22.36 2.84
N ASN A 170 -6.63 -21.74 1.67
CA ASN A 170 -7.70 -22.07 0.73
C ASN A 170 -7.25 -23.08 -0.33
N SER A 171 -8.22 -23.83 -0.85
CA SER A 171 -7.99 -24.78 -1.95
C SER A 171 -7.72 -24.13 -3.30
N THR A 172 -8.19 -22.90 -3.53
CA THR A 172 -8.03 -22.16 -4.80
C THR A 172 -6.81 -21.26 -4.80
N TYR A 173 -6.78 -20.25 -3.95
CA TYR A 173 -5.64 -19.37 -3.71
C TYR A 173 -5.83 -18.59 -2.40
N ASP A 174 -4.72 -18.10 -1.84
CA ASP A 174 -4.70 -17.12 -0.77
C ASP A 174 -4.20 -15.79 -1.31
N LEU A 175 -4.91 -14.71 -1.00
CA LEU A 175 -4.55 -13.34 -1.34
C LEU A 175 -4.70 -12.46 -0.12
N TRP A 176 -3.65 -11.74 0.26
CA TRP A 176 -3.74 -10.81 1.39
C TRP A 176 -2.80 -9.59 1.32
N SER A 177 -3.10 -8.59 2.14
CA SER A 177 -2.25 -7.43 2.43
C SER A 177 -2.01 -7.32 3.93
N PHE A 178 -0.78 -6.93 4.30
CA PHE A 178 -0.36 -6.76 5.70
C PHE A 178 -1.02 -5.57 6.43
N GLY A 179 -1.75 -4.67 5.76
CA GLY A 179 -2.42 -3.52 6.40
C GLY A 179 -1.48 -2.46 7.02
N PRO A 180 -1.96 -1.37 7.63
CA PRO A 180 -1.16 -0.18 7.98
C PRO A 180 0.02 -0.38 8.93
N LYS A 181 0.11 -1.54 9.58
CA LYS A 181 1.20 -1.88 10.51
C LYS A 181 1.73 -3.23 10.09
N GLY A 182 2.88 -3.26 9.40
CA GLY A 182 3.70 -4.46 9.42
C GLY A 182 4.09 -4.65 10.87
N THR A 183 3.60 -5.69 11.53
CA THR A 183 4.05 -5.95 12.89
C THR A 183 5.55 -6.24 12.82
N SER A 184 6.31 -5.28 13.36
CA SER A 184 7.45 -5.44 14.28
C SER A 184 8.46 -6.54 13.95
N ASN A 185 9.71 -6.15 13.69
CA ASN A 185 10.90 -6.99 13.87
C ASN A 185 10.69 -8.49 13.58
N GLY A 186 10.56 -8.84 12.31
CA GLY A 186 10.54 -10.24 11.90
C GLY A 186 9.92 -10.40 10.53
N GLY A 187 10.70 -10.89 9.57
CA GLY A 187 10.17 -11.49 8.33
C GLY A 187 9.40 -12.79 8.62
N GLY A 188 8.47 -12.75 9.58
CA GLY A 188 7.88 -13.93 10.24
C GLY A 188 6.37 -14.07 10.07
N LEU A 189 5.62 -13.08 9.59
CA LEU A 189 4.17 -13.22 9.33
C LEU A 189 3.88 -13.95 8.00
N HIS A 190 4.68 -14.97 7.70
CA HIS A 190 4.56 -15.83 6.52
C HIS A 190 4.09 -17.22 6.89
N ASP A 191 4.36 -17.68 8.11
CA ASP A 191 3.97 -19.01 8.54
C ASP A 191 2.44 -19.16 8.50
N VAL A 192 1.98 -20.37 8.23
CA VAL A 192 0.56 -20.67 8.06
C VAL A 192 -0.22 -20.40 9.35
N GLU A 193 0.41 -20.57 10.51
CA GLU A 193 -0.25 -20.45 11.82
C GLU A 193 -0.56 -18.98 12.14
N SER A 194 0.39 -18.07 11.93
CA SER A 194 0.18 -16.63 12.11
C SER A 194 -0.87 -16.08 11.16
N ARG A 195 -0.99 -16.63 9.95
CA ARG A 195 -2.04 -16.28 8.97
C ARG A 195 -3.44 -16.78 9.36
N ARG A 196 -3.53 -17.85 10.15
CA ARG A 196 -4.80 -18.35 10.71
C ARG A 196 -5.25 -17.59 11.94
N SER A 197 -4.33 -16.91 12.64
CA SER A 197 -4.66 -16.09 13.82
C SER A 197 -5.49 -14.86 13.45
N VAL A 198 -6.72 -14.79 13.99
CA VAL A 198 -7.64 -13.65 13.80
C VAL A 198 -7.09 -12.38 14.48
N GLU A 199 -6.44 -12.53 15.63
CA GLU A 199 -5.89 -11.39 16.39
C GLU A 199 -4.71 -10.74 15.66
N THR A 200 -3.81 -11.57 15.12
CA THR A 200 -2.62 -11.11 14.40
C THR A 200 -2.96 -10.50 13.05
N THR A 201 -3.97 -11.06 12.36
CA THR A 201 -4.40 -10.62 11.03
C THR A 201 -5.59 -9.67 11.03
N ALA A 202 -6.05 -9.19 12.20
CA ALA A 202 -7.24 -8.36 12.34
C ALA A 202 -7.22 -7.07 11.47
N ARG A 203 -6.03 -6.60 11.10
CA ARG A 203 -5.83 -5.38 10.30
C ARG A 203 -5.61 -5.66 8.82
N TRP A 204 -5.50 -6.92 8.44
CA TRP A 204 -5.20 -7.36 7.08
C TRP A 204 -6.47 -7.35 6.23
N ILE A 205 -6.28 -7.28 4.92
CA ILE A 205 -7.34 -7.52 3.94
C ILE A 205 -6.99 -8.85 3.27
N LYS A 206 -7.84 -9.85 3.43
CA LYS A 206 -7.61 -11.25 3.03
C LYS A 206 -8.87 -11.87 2.41
N ASN A 207 -8.73 -12.98 1.71
CA ASN A 207 -9.84 -13.66 1.03
C ASN A 207 -10.46 -14.84 1.82
N TRP A 208 -10.08 -15.05 3.08
CA TRP A 208 -10.68 -16.01 4.02
C TRP A 208 -11.06 -15.36 5.36
#